data_AF-A0A7R9MJT8-F1
#
_entry.id   AF-A0A7R9MJT8-F1
#
_cell.length_a   1.000
_cell.length_b   1.000
_cell.length_c   1.000
_cell.angle_alpha   90.00
_cell.angle_beta   90.00
_cell.angle_gamma   90.00
#
_symmetry.space_group_name_H-M   'P 1'
#
loop_
_entity.id
_entity.type
_entity.pdbx_description
1 polymer ?
#
loop_
_entity_poly.entity_id
_entity_poly.type
_entity_poly.pdbx_seq_one_letter_code
_entity_poly.pdbx_strand_id
1 'polypeptide(L)'
;MLQNGKDVVFTSHGPVWASLRRVAHSAVRKLAVSEKLSDLVDDVVNETVETIISNEGIGKPFNPKTYIYMSVINIIASSAFGKRYSFEDKELKFYEESFEHFRANSSKLALTDRVPILKPFYANVVNKTIQTVKGLSMSVKQKYLDRLKVHSSGVIHDFCDALIEAKEEAIADEKESASALTDVNLSLPVSTQH
;
A
#
# COMPACT_ATOMS: atom_id res chain seq x y z
N MET A 1 2.42 -3.33 -16.71
CA MET A 1 2.03 -2.08 -17.40
C MET A 1 1.23 -1.12 -16.49
N LEU A 2 1.54 -1.00 -15.19
CA LEU A 2 0.78 -0.12 -14.27
C LEU A 2 1.63 0.93 -13.52
N GLN A 3 2.96 0.78 -13.46
CA GLN A 3 3.88 1.73 -12.80
C GLN A 3 5.26 1.83 -13.49
N ASN A 4 5.35 1.57 -14.80
CA ASN A 4 6.61 1.48 -15.54
C ASN A 4 7.67 0.54 -14.92
N GLY A 5 7.28 -0.40 -14.05
CA GLY A 5 8.19 -1.31 -13.37
C GLY A 5 9.17 -0.58 -12.46
N LYS A 6 8.68 0.40 -11.70
CA LYS A 6 9.46 1.21 -10.75
C LYS A 6 9.18 0.88 -9.28
N ASP A 7 8.37 -0.14 -9.03
CA ASP A 7 7.98 -0.62 -7.70
C ASP A 7 8.54 -2.01 -7.41
N VAL A 8 8.63 -2.40 -6.15
CA VAL A 8 9.25 -3.68 -5.74
C VAL A 8 8.54 -4.93 -6.30
N VAL A 9 7.26 -4.83 -6.67
CA VAL A 9 6.43 -5.97 -7.10
C VAL A 9 6.55 -6.21 -8.61
N PHE A 10 6.55 -5.16 -9.42
CA PHE A 10 6.54 -5.24 -10.88
C PHE A 10 7.86 -4.85 -11.55
N THR A 11 8.87 -4.40 -10.79
CA THR A 11 10.24 -4.20 -11.33
C THR A 11 10.87 -5.55 -11.70
N SER A 12 11.50 -5.62 -12.86
CA SER A 12 12.27 -6.79 -13.28
C SER A 12 13.40 -7.09 -12.30
N HIS A 13 13.72 -8.38 -12.11
CA HIS A 13 14.84 -8.78 -11.27
C HIS A 13 16.16 -8.16 -11.78
N GLY A 14 16.94 -7.59 -10.88
CA GLY A 14 18.18 -6.87 -11.18
C GLY A 14 18.65 -6.04 -9.99
N PRO A 15 19.75 -5.28 -10.14
CA PRO A 15 20.33 -4.47 -9.05
C PRO A 15 19.33 -3.49 -8.42
N VAL A 16 18.49 -2.86 -9.25
CA VAL A 16 17.43 -1.94 -8.80
C VAL A 16 16.41 -2.66 -7.92
N TRP A 17 15.87 -3.80 -8.39
CA TRP A 17 14.92 -4.60 -7.62
C TRP A 17 15.54 -5.12 -6.31
N ALA A 18 16.79 -5.57 -6.35
CA ALA A 18 17.49 -6.05 -5.15
C ALA A 18 17.63 -4.94 -4.09
N SER A 19 17.93 -3.72 -4.53
CA SER A 19 18.05 -2.54 -3.66
C SER A 19 16.69 -2.16 -3.07
N LEU A 20 15.65 -2.03 -3.90
CA LEU A 20 14.28 -1.75 -3.44
C LEU A 20 13.77 -2.80 -2.45
N ARG A 21 14.00 -4.09 -2.76
CA ARG A 21 13.61 -5.21 -1.89
C ARG A 21 14.35 -5.15 -0.56
N ARG A 22 15.64 -4.83 -0.55
CA ARG A 22 16.42 -4.73 0.68
C ARG A 22 15.90 -3.61 1.58
N VAL A 23 15.67 -2.42 1.02
CA VAL A 23 15.12 -1.26 1.75
C VAL A 23 13.74 -1.58 2.32
N ALA A 24 12.82 -2.07 1.49
CA ALA A 24 11.46 -2.42 1.94
C ALA A 24 11.49 -3.51 3.02
N HIS A 25 12.33 -4.53 2.87
CA HIS A 25 12.46 -5.60 3.86
C HIS A 25 13.05 -5.10 5.19
N SER A 26 14.04 -4.21 5.14
CA SER A 26 14.61 -3.57 6.33
C SER A 26 13.52 -2.79 7.10
N ALA A 27 12.73 -1.98 6.39
CA ALA A 27 11.63 -1.22 6.97
C ALA A 27 10.57 -2.13 7.62
N VAL A 28 10.13 -3.20 6.93
CA VAL A 28 9.17 -4.17 7.49
C VAL A 28 9.73 -4.84 8.73
N ARG A 29 11.02 -5.22 8.74
CA ARG A 29 11.65 -5.85 9.91
C ARG A 29 11.69 -4.91 11.12
N LYS A 30 12.03 -3.63 10.92
CA LYS A 30 12.04 -2.63 12.00
C LYS A 30 10.65 -2.47 12.63
N LEU A 31 9.58 -2.61 11.84
CA LEU A 31 8.19 -2.55 12.31
C LEU A 31 7.71 -3.85 12.97
N ALA A 32 7.94 -4.99 12.33
CA ALA A 32 7.37 -6.28 12.73
C ALA A 32 7.93 -6.84 14.04
N VAL A 33 9.11 -6.38 14.46
CA VAL A 33 9.76 -6.81 15.72
C VAL A 33 9.34 -5.90 16.90
N SER A 34 8.55 -4.86 16.66
CA SER A 34 8.10 -3.95 17.73
C SER A 34 6.85 -4.49 18.44
N GLU A 35 6.85 -4.44 19.78
CA GLU A 35 5.66 -4.74 20.60
C GLU A 35 4.45 -3.87 20.20
N LYS A 36 4.73 -2.66 19.69
CA LYS A 36 3.74 -1.72 19.15
C LYS A 36 2.83 -2.30 18.08
N LEU A 37 3.30 -3.25 17.25
CA LEU A 37 2.45 -3.85 16.23
C LEU A 37 1.44 -4.81 16.85
N SER A 38 1.82 -5.56 17.89
CA SER A 38 0.90 -6.46 18.59
C SER A 38 -0.20 -5.66 19.29
N ASP A 39 0.19 -4.63 20.06
CA ASP A 39 -0.75 -3.76 20.76
C ASP A 39 -1.71 -3.09 19.77
N LEU A 40 -1.17 -2.61 18.64
CA LEU A 40 -1.99 -2.04 17.58
C LEU A 40 -3.03 -3.04 17.06
N VAL A 41 -2.63 -4.29 16.78
CA VAL A 41 -3.56 -5.32 16.28
C VAL A 41 -4.69 -5.55 17.28
N ASP A 42 -4.38 -5.66 18.57
CA ASP A 42 -5.38 -5.86 19.62
C ASP A 42 -6.35 -4.67 19.70
N ASP A 43 -5.84 -3.44 19.66
CA ASP A 43 -6.66 -2.22 19.64
C ASP A 43 -7.63 -2.21 18.45
N VAL A 44 -7.16 -2.50 17.22
CA VAL A 44 -8.04 -2.53 16.03
C VAL A 44 -9.11 -3.60 16.14
N VAL A 45 -8.73 -4.78 16.61
CA VAL A 45 -9.66 -5.91 16.70
C VAL A 45 -10.75 -5.58 17.72
N ASN A 46 -10.39 -4.98 18.86
CA ASN A 46 -11.35 -4.53 19.86
C ASN A 46 -12.30 -3.46 19.28
N GLU A 47 -11.78 -2.42 18.63
CA GLU A 47 -12.60 -1.40 17.95
C GLU A 47 -13.54 -2.01 16.90
N THR A 48 -13.06 -3.00 16.15
CA THR A 48 -13.87 -3.68 15.13
C THR A 48 -15.00 -4.47 15.78
N VAL A 49 -14.74 -5.18 16.87
CA VAL A 49 -15.78 -5.93 17.61
C VAL A 49 -16.83 -4.98 18.16
N GLU A 50 -16.43 -3.84 18.73
CA GLU A 50 -17.36 -2.80 19.18
C GLU A 50 -18.22 -2.24 18.03
N THR A 51 -17.61 -2.04 16.87
CA THR A 51 -18.31 -1.59 15.65
C THR A 51 -19.34 -2.63 15.19
N ILE A 52 -18.98 -3.92 15.19
CA ILE A 52 -19.90 -5.02 14.83
C ILE A 52 -21.09 -5.04 15.80
N ILE A 53 -20.83 -4.98 17.11
CA ILE A 53 -21.88 -4.99 18.13
C ILE A 53 -22.82 -3.80 17.96
N SER A 54 -22.26 -2.62 17.68
CA SER A 54 -23.02 -1.38 17.49
C SER A 54 -23.88 -1.39 16.23
N ASN A 55 -23.36 -1.91 15.12
CA ASN A 55 -24.06 -1.88 13.82
C ASN A 55 -25.05 -3.04 13.65
N GLU A 56 -24.69 -4.24 14.11
CA GLU A 56 -25.44 -5.48 13.83
C GLU A 56 -26.26 -5.95 15.05
N GLY A 57 -25.80 -5.65 16.26
CA GLY A 57 -26.39 -6.09 17.52
C GLY A 57 -25.87 -7.45 18.02
N ILE A 58 -25.87 -7.63 19.34
CA ILE A 58 -25.39 -8.86 19.99
C ILE A 58 -26.23 -10.08 19.56
N GLY A 59 -25.56 -11.15 19.13
CA GLY A 59 -26.18 -12.41 18.75
C GLY A 59 -26.87 -12.38 17.37
N LYS A 60 -26.69 -11.31 16.59
CA LYS A 60 -27.21 -11.22 15.22
C LYS A 60 -26.19 -11.72 14.19
N PRO A 61 -26.65 -12.37 13.10
CA PRO A 61 -25.77 -12.73 12.00
C PRO A 61 -25.27 -11.47 11.29
N PHE A 62 -24.02 -11.48 10.84
CA PHE A 62 -23.41 -10.39 10.09
C PHE A 62 -22.47 -10.95 9.01
N ASN A 63 -22.07 -10.11 8.05
CA ASN A 63 -21.09 -10.47 7.04
C ASN A 63 -19.66 -10.17 7.52
N PRO A 64 -18.82 -11.17 7.85
CA PRO A 64 -17.49 -10.94 8.39
C PRO A 64 -16.52 -10.31 7.38
N LYS A 65 -16.80 -10.44 6.07
CA LYS A 65 -15.88 -9.98 5.02
C LYS A 65 -15.56 -8.48 5.16
N THR A 66 -16.58 -7.65 5.36
CA THR A 66 -16.43 -6.19 5.42
C THR A 66 -15.67 -5.77 6.69
N TYR A 67 -15.98 -6.37 7.83
CA TYR A 67 -15.31 -6.06 9.10
C TYR A 67 -13.85 -6.54 9.14
N ILE A 68 -13.56 -7.71 8.56
CA ILE A 68 -12.18 -8.19 8.41
C ILE A 68 -11.42 -7.26 7.45
N TYR A 69 -12.01 -6.89 6.31
CA TYR A 69 -11.39 -5.97 5.37
C TYR A 69 -11.06 -4.63 6.03
N MET A 70 -12.04 -4.05 6.74
CA MET A 70 -11.85 -2.85 7.54
C MET A 70 -10.67 -3.05 8.48
N SER A 71 -10.72 -4.04 9.38
CA SER A 71 -9.67 -4.32 10.38
C SER A 71 -8.27 -4.35 9.76
N VAL A 72 -8.09 -5.11 8.67
CA VAL A 72 -6.80 -5.27 8.01
C VAL A 72 -6.30 -3.95 7.43
N ILE A 73 -7.13 -3.21 6.70
CA ILE A 73 -6.77 -1.89 6.16
C ILE A 73 -6.44 -0.89 7.27
N ASN A 74 -7.07 -1.06 8.41
CA ASN A 74 -6.88 -0.19 9.55
C ASN A 74 -5.55 -0.52 10.27
N ILE A 75 -5.18 -1.80 10.43
CA ILE A 75 -3.85 -2.23 10.93
C ILE A 75 -2.73 -1.73 10.00
N ILE A 76 -2.75 -2.16 8.74
CA ILE A 76 -2.61 -1.32 7.55
C ILE A 76 -2.10 0.12 7.77
N ALA A 77 -3.06 1.02 7.69
CA ALA A 77 -2.88 2.46 7.66
C ALA A 77 -2.35 3.05 8.96
N SER A 78 -2.63 2.46 10.13
CA SER A 78 -1.98 2.92 11.36
C SER A 78 -0.51 2.56 11.41
N SER A 79 -0.19 1.31 11.10
CA SER A 79 1.20 0.87 11.11
C SER A 79 2.01 1.60 10.04
N ALA A 80 1.37 1.98 8.93
CA ALA A 80 2.04 2.63 7.82
C ALA A 80 2.11 4.16 7.92
N PHE A 81 1.02 4.79 8.36
CA PHE A 81 0.81 6.24 8.25
C PHE A 81 0.26 6.87 9.55
N GLY A 82 0.11 6.10 10.62
CA GLY A 82 -0.57 6.55 11.84
C GLY A 82 -2.04 6.92 11.64
N LYS A 83 -2.72 6.37 10.61
CA LYS A 83 -4.09 6.74 10.25
C LYS A 83 -5.11 5.66 10.58
N ARG A 84 -6.26 6.07 11.14
CA ARG A 84 -7.45 5.26 11.39
C ARG A 84 -8.62 5.67 10.50
N TYR A 85 -9.38 4.69 10.06
CA TYR A 85 -10.60 4.85 9.27
C TYR A 85 -11.80 4.33 10.05
N SER A 86 -12.91 5.07 9.98
CA SER A 86 -14.20 4.59 10.45
C SER A 86 -14.88 3.69 9.40
N PHE A 87 -15.92 2.97 9.80
CA PHE A 87 -16.66 2.07 8.93
C PHE A 87 -17.26 2.79 7.70
N GLU A 88 -17.73 4.02 7.86
CA GLU A 88 -18.34 4.80 6.77
C GLU A 88 -17.32 5.61 5.95
N ASP A 89 -16.03 5.54 6.27
CA ASP A 89 -14.99 6.38 5.67
C ASP A 89 -14.92 6.20 4.14
N LYS A 90 -14.85 7.32 3.43
CA LYS A 90 -14.86 7.35 1.96
C LYS A 90 -13.57 6.82 1.35
N GLU A 91 -12.43 7.03 2.00
CA GLU A 91 -11.13 6.52 1.55
C GLU A 91 -11.05 5.01 1.77
N LEU A 92 -11.58 4.50 2.89
CA LEU A 92 -11.71 3.05 3.12
C LEU A 92 -12.58 2.38 2.05
N LYS A 93 -13.76 2.94 1.77
CA LYS A 93 -14.66 2.45 0.70
C LYS A 93 -13.99 2.48 -0.66
N PHE A 94 -13.26 3.55 -0.97
CA PHE A 94 -12.48 3.64 -2.20
C PHE A 94 -11.44 2.51 -2.30
N TYR A 95 -10.74 2.17 -1.22
CA TYR A 95 -9.81 1.04 -1.21
C TYR A 95 -10.52 -0.30 -1.44
N GLU A 96 -11.68 -0.52 -0.80
CA GLU A 96 -12.46 -1.74 -0.96
C GLU A 96 -12.95 -1.92 -2.39
N GLU A 97 -13.55 -0.89 -2.96
CA GLU A 97 -14.03 -0.87 -4.35
C GLU A 97 -12.88 -1.08 -5.35
N SER A 98 -11.72 -0.49 -5.07
CA SER A 98 -10.52 -0.66 -5.88
C SER A 98 -10.01 -2.09 -5.86
N PHE A 99 -9.97 -2.70 -4.67
CA PHE A 99 -9.57 -4.09 -4.49
C PHE A 99 -10.53 -5.05 -5.19
N GLU A 100 -11.85 -4.85 -5.03
CA GLU A 100 -12.86 -5.69 -5.70
C GLU A 100 -12.83 -5.53 -7.22
N HIS A 101 -12.64 -4.30 -7.73
CA HIS A 101 -12.48 -4.05 -9.17
C HIS A 101 -11.25 -4.79 -9.72
N PHE A 102 -10.12 -4.74 -9.00
CA PHE A 102 -8.90 -5.46 -9.38
C PHE A 102 -9.13 -6.98 -9.32
N ARG A 103 -9.68 -7.50 -8.22
CA ARG A 103 -9.97 -8.93 -8.04
C ARG A 103 -10.83 -9.48 -9.17
N ALA A 104 -11.93 -8.80 -9.48
CA ALA A 104 -12.89 -9.21 -10.51
C ALA A 104 -12.34 -9.15 -11.95
N ASN A 105 -11.27 -8.39 -12.20
CA ASN A 105 -10.73 -8.16 -13.53
C ASN A 105 -9.27 -8.62 -13.71
N SER A 106 -8.63 -9.12 -12.67
CA SER A 106 -7.22 -9.55 -12.67
C SER A 106 -6.89 -10.53 -13.80
N SER A 107 -7.77 -11.49 -14.10
CA SER A 107 -7.61 -12.44 -15.20
C SER A 107 -7.63 -11.76 -16.57
N LYS A 108 -8.57 -10.83 -16.80
CA LYS A 108 -8.66 -10.07 -18.06
C LYS A 108 -7.43 -9.18 -18.25
N LEU A 109 -6.96 -8.53 -17.18
CA LEU A 109 -5.73 -7.73 -17.20
C LEU A 109 -4.51 -8.59 -17.55
N ALA A 110 -4.39 -9.76 -16.93
CA ALA A 110 -3.32 -10.71 -17.22
C ALA A 110 -3.36 -11.25 -18.66
N LEU A 111 -4.56 -11.41 -19.24
CA LEU A 111 -4.73 -11.77 -20.65
C LEU A 111 -4.28 -10.63 -21.57
N THR A 112 -4.63 -9.39 -21.28
CA THR A 112 -4.20 -8.24 -22.08
C THR A 112 -2.69 -8.00 -22.05
N ASP A 113 -2.02 -8.37 -20.96
CA ASP A 113 -0.56 -8.29 -20.86
C ASP A 113 0.13 -9.40 -21.67
N ARG A 114 -0.43 -10.62 -21.71
CA ARG A 114 0.13 -11.76 -22.46
C ARG A 114 -0.22 -11.75 -23.95
N VAL A 115 -1.39 -11.22 -24.29
CA VAL A 115 -1.94 -11.20 -25.65
C VAL A 115 -2.37 -9.77 -25.98
N PRO A 116 -1.41 -8.90 -26.39
CA PRO A 116 -1.66 -7.46 -26.54
C PRO A 116 -2.79 -7.11 -27.53
N ILE A 117 -3.06 -7.97 -28.51
CA ILE A 117 -4.16 -7.79 -29.47
C ILE A 117 -5.55 -7.81 -28.79
N LEU A 118 -5.67 -8.36 -27.58
CA LEU A 118 -6.90 -8.32 -26.79
C LEU A 118 -7.14 -6.97 -26.09
N LYS A 119 -6.12 -6.11 -25.99
CA LYS A 119 -6.19 -4.84 -25.25
C LYS A 119 -7.34 -3.92 -25.70
N PRO A 120 -7.63 -3.75 -27.01
CA PRO A 120 -8.79 -2.96 -27.46
C PRO A 120 -10.14 -3.54 -26.99
N PHE A 121 -10.27 -4.87 -26.95
CA PHE A 121 -11.50 -5.55 -26.53
C PHE A 121 -11.78 -5.38 -25.02
N TYR A 122 -10.74 -5.13 -24.23
CA TYR A 122 -10.83 -4.89 -22.78
C TYR A 122 -10.49 -3.45 -22.40
N ALA A 123 -10.57 -2.49 -23.32
CA ALA A 123 -10.14 -1.11 -23.11
C ALA A 123 -10.78 -0.46 -21.87
N ASN A 124 -12.08 -0.68 -21.63
CA ASN A 124 -12.77 -0.15 -20.45
C ASN A 124 -12.20 -0.69 -19.13
N VAL A 125 -11.89 -1.99 -19.09
CA VAL A 125 -11.30 -2.65 -17.91
C VAL A 125 -9.91 -2.11 -17.64
N VAL A 126 -9.09 -2.00 -18.69
CA VAL A 126 -7.73 -1.47 -18.61
C VAL A 126 -7.74 0.00 -18.15
N ASN A 127 -8.56 0.85 -18.79
CA ASN A 127 -8.65 2.27 -18.47
C ASN A 127 -9.14 2.52 -17.04
N LYS A 128 -10.20 1.81 -16.61
CA LYS A 128 -10.69 1.91 -15.22
C LYS A 128 -9.62 1.46 -14.22
N THR A 129 -8.90 0.37 -14.51
CA THR A 129 -7.81 -0.11 -13.66
C THR A 129 -6.68 0.90 -13.55
N ILE A 130 -6.27 1.52 -14.67
CA ILE A 130 -5.25 2.58 -14.67
C ILE A 130 -5.70 3.76 -13.81
N GLN A 131 -6.96 4.19 -13.91
CA GLN A 131 -7.49 5.28 -13.08
C GLN A 131 -7.50 4.93 -11.59
N THR A 132 -7.97 3.72 -11.25
CA THR A 132 -7.96 3.21 -9.88
C THR A 132 -6.55 3.16 -9.29
N VAL A 133 -5.58 2.59 -10.03
CA VAL A 133 -4.19 2.51 -9.59
C VAL A 133 -3.58 3.90 -9.43
N LYS A 134 -3.89 4.85 -10.33
CA LYS A 134 -3.46 6.25 -10.18
C LYS A 134 -4.02 6.87 -8.90
N GLY A 135 -5.31 6.68 -8.61
CA GLY A 135 -5.94 7.20 -7.38
C GLY A 135 -5.29 6.65 -6.11
N LEU A 136 -5.10 5.34 -6.04
CA LEU A 136 -4.41 4.67 -4.93
C LEU A 136 -2.98 5.19 -4.77
N SER A 137 -2.24 5.25 -5.87
CA SER A 137 -0.86 5.73 -5.92
C SER A 137 -0.74 7.16 -5.39
N MET A 138 -1.65 8.05 -5.80
CA MET A 138 -1.67 9.44 -5.30
C MET A 138 -2.00 9.51 -3.80
N SER A 139 -2.96 8.71 -3.34
CA SER A 139 -3.33 8.67 -1.91
C SER A 139 -2.17 8.20 -1.02
N VAL A 140 -1.46 7.13 -1.44
CA VAL A 140 -0.29 6.62 -0.72
C VAL A 140 0.88 7.60 -0.79
N LYS A 141 1.16 8.15 -1.97
CA LYS A 141 2.22 9.15 -2.17
C LYS A 141 2.03 10.36 -1.28
N GLN A 142 0.79 10.87 -1.18
CA GLN A 142 0.51 12.04 -0.36
C GLN A 142 0.82 11.78 1.12
N LYS A 143 0.42 10.61 1.65
CA LYS A 143 0.71 10.22 3.04
C LYS A 143 2.21 10.10 3.30
N TYR A 144 2.95 9.50 2.38
CA TYR A 144 4.41 9.43 2.47
C TYR A 144 5.05 10.82 2.47
N LEU A 145 4.63 11.71 1.56
CA LEU A 145 5.16 13.07 1.49
C LEU A 145 4.83 13.90 2.73
N ASP A 146 3.65 13.72 3.32
CA ASP A 146 3.29 14.40 4.55
C ASP A 146 4.11 13.90 5.74
N ARG A 147 4.43 12.60 5.79
CA ARG A 147 5.37 12.05 6.77
C ARG A 147 6.78 12.62 6.59
N LEU A 148 7.26 12.70 5.35
CA LEU A 148 8.60 13.23 5.03
C LEU A 148 8.82 14.66 5.54
N LYS A 149 7.77 15.50 5.61
CA LYS A 149 7.87 16.89 6.10
C LYS A 149 8.13 16.99 7.61
N VAL A 150 7.69 16.00 8.38
CA VAL A 150 7.75 16.00 9.85
C VAL A 150 8.75 14.98 10.39
N HIS A 151 9.30 14.14 9.52
CA HIS A 151 10.29 13.13 9.88
C HIS A 151 11.53 13.77 10.51
N SER A 152 12.07 13.11 11.53
CA SER A 152 13.31 13.48 12.20
C SER A 152 14.16 12.23 12.34
N SER A 153 15.42 12.32 11.91
CA SER A 153 16.34 11.18 11.91
C SER A 153 16.49 10.58 13.31
N GLY A 154 16.49 9.25 13.38
CA GLY A 154 16.60 8.45 14.60
C GLY A 154 15.28 8.13 15.29
N VAL A 155 14.14 8.64 14.81
CA VAL A 155 12.83 8.40 15.42
C VAL A 155 11.89 7.66 14.47
N ILE A 156 11.51 6.43 14.84
CA ILE A 156 10.61 5.58 14.07
C ILE A 156 9.25 5.48 14.77
N HIS A 157 8.24 6.16 14.22
CA HIS A 157 6.85 6.06 14.70
C HIS A 157 6.04 5.04 13.92
N ASP A 158 6.22 5.02 12.60
CA ASP A 158 5.48 4.17 11.67
C ASP A 158 6.40 3.61 10.56
N PHE A 159 5.81 2.81 9.68
CA PHE A 159 6.52 2.22 8.54
C PHE A 159 7.15 3.27 7.62
N CYS A 160 6.52 4.43 7.43
CA CYS A 160 7.08 5.46 6.56
C CYS A 160 8.37 6.03 7.16
N ASP A 161 8.44 6.27 8.46
CA ASP A 161 9.70 6.62 9.13
C ASP A 161 10.76 5.53 8.94
N ALA A 162 10.39 4.26 9.16
CA ALA A 162 11.30 3.13 8.98
C ALA A 162 11.80 2.99 7.54
N LEU A 163 10.96 3.33 6.56
CA LEU A 163 11.28 3.30 5.14
C LEU A 163 12.21 4.45 4.74
N ILE A 164 12.01 5.65 5.30
CA ILE A 164 12.89 6.81 5.11
C ILE A 164 14.28 6.49 5.66
N GLU A 165 14.36 6.00 6.90
CA GLU A 165 15.62 5.59 7.53
C GLU A 165 16.33 4.49 6.75
N ALA A 166 15.61 3.42 6.37
CA ALA A 166 16.20 2.33 5.59
C ALA A 166 16.69 2.79 4.21
N LYS A 167 16.05 3.80 3.60
CA LYS A 167 16.49 4.43 2.36
C LYS A 167 17.77 5.24 2.60
N GLU A 168 17.82 6.05 3.66
CA GLU A 168 18.99 6.87 3.99
C GLU A 168 20.21 6.00 4.32
N GLU A 169 20.03 4.95 5.13
CA GLU A 169 21.05 3.93 5.40
C GLU A 169 21.57 3.29 4.11
N ALA A 170 20.67 2.88 3.21
CA ALA A 170 21.06 2.26 1.94
C ALA A 170 21.79 3.24 0.99
N ILE A 171 21.44 4.53 0.99
CA ILE A 171 22.15 5.56 0.22
C ILE A 171 23.55 5.80 0.79
N ALA A 172 23.70 5.76 2.12
CA ALA A 172 25.00 5.89 2.77
C ALA A 172 25.91 4.67 2.47
N ASP A 173 25.34 3.47 2.42
CA ASP A 173 26.06 2.21 2.19
C ASP A 173 26.37 1.92 0.70
N GLU A 174 25.51 2.33 -0.25
CA GLU A 174 25.62 1.93 -1.66
C GLU A 174 25.70 3.12 -2.66
N LYS A 175 26.91 3.39 -3.18
CA LYS A 175 27.14 4.47 -4.19
C LYS A 175 26.56 4.19 -5.59
N GLU A 176 26.33 2.92 -5.98
CA GLU A 176 25.96 2.55 -7.35
C GLU A 176 24.43 2.47 -7.58
N SER A 177 23.64 2.11 -6.55
CA SER A 177 22.17 1.99 -6.63
C SER A 177 21.41 3.20 -6.06
N ALA A 178 22.10 4.16 -5.43
CA ALA A 178 21.49 5.35 -4.83
C ALA A 178 20.62 6.16 -5.82
N SER A 179 20.98 6.14 -7.11
CA SER A 179 20.19 6.80 -8.18
C SER A 179 18.80 6.20 -8.39
N ALA A 180 18.60 4.93 -7.99
CA ALA A 180 17.32 4.24 -8.07
C ALA A 180 16.49 4.33 -6.77
N LEU A 181 17.05 4.81 -5.67
CA LEU A 181 16.35 5.01 -4.38
C LEU A 181 15.75 6.41 -4.30
N THR A 182 14.96 6.77 -5.30
CA THR A 182 14.24 8.05 -5.32
C THR A 182 12.95 7.94 -4.53
N ASP A 183 12.44 9.07 -4.05
CA ASP A 183 11.07 9.12 -3.48
C ASP A 183 10.04 8.67 -4.50
N VAL A 184 10.33 8.75 -5.80
CA VAL A 184 9.49 8.18 -6.86
C VAL A 184 9.50 6.65 -6.86
N ASN A 185 10.58 5.96 -6.52
CA ASN A 185 10.51 4.48 -6.51
C ASN A 185 9.94 3.94 -5.19
N LEU A 186 9.92 4.77 -4.13
CA LEU A 186 9.42 4.41 -2.80
C LEU A 186 7.99 4.89 -2.54
N SER A 187 7.55 5.98 -3.18
CA SER A 187 6.21 6.57 -3.01
C SER A 187 5.20 6.14 -4.08
N LEU A 188 5.48 5.09 -4.85
CA LEU A 188 4.59 4.55 -5.91
C LEU A 188 3.98 5.60 -6.90
N PRO A 189 4.70 6.44 -7.66
CA PRO A 189 4.10 7.22 -8.73
C PRO A 189 4.03 6.41 -10.02
N VAL A 190 2.82 6.32 -10.55
CA VAL A 190 2.56 6.04 -11.96
C VAL A 190 3.19 7.16 -12.79
N SER A 191 4.36 6.93 -13.38
CA SER A 191 4.86 7.84 -14.43
C SER A 191 4.15 7.50 -15.74
N THR A 192 3.12 8.26 -16.09
CA THR A 192 2.67 8.33 -17.49
C THR A 192 3.58 9.30 -18.24
N GLN A 193 4.29 8.82 -19.25
CA GLN A 193 4.70 9.66 -20.35
C GLN A 193 3.99 9.22 -21.62
N HIS A 194 3.74 10.24 -22.45
CA HIS A 194 2.93 10.31 -23.66
C HIS A 194 3.19 9.21 -24.69
#